data_AF-A0A2S1WMB8-F1
#
_entry.id   AF-A0A2S1WMB8-F1
#
_cell.length_a   1.000
_cell.length_b   1.000
_cell.length_c   1.000
_cell.angle_alpha   90.00
_cell.angle_beta   90.00
_cell.angle_gamma   90.00
#
_symmetry.space_group_name_H-M   'P 1'
#
loop_
_entity.id
_entity.type
_entity.pdbx_description
1 polymer ?
#
loop_
_entity_poly.entity_id
_entity_poly.type
_entity_poly.pdbx_seq_one_letter_code
_entity_poly.pdbx_strand_id
1 'polypeptide(L)'
;TLFIDSQLKMLFVLCHPAIPPETQIGLSLRILCGFGIDEIADAFLTNKETINKRLVRAREKLRQENVPVDLPPPAAIGERLQT
;
A
#
# COMPACT_ATOMS: atom_id res chain seq x y z
N THR A 1 -2.22 4.16 22.21
CA THR A 1 -1.26 3.12 21.80
C THR A 1 -1.82 2.18 20.72
N LEU A 2 -3.12 1.83 20.73
CA LEU A 2 -3.75 0.96 19.71
C LEU A 2 -3.81 1.54 18.28
N PHE A 3 -4.02 2.86 18.10
CA PHE A 3 -4.15 3.46 16.75
C PHE A 3 -2.86 3.41 15.93
N ILE A 4 -1.72 3.66 16.57
CA ILE A 4 -0.40 3.63 15.93
C ILE A 4 -0.06 2.21 15.48
N ASP A 5 -0.41 1.21 16.29
CA ASP A 5 -0.21 -0.20 15.97
C ASP A 5 -1.01 -0.61 14.72
N SER A 6 -2.27 -0.20 14.60
CA SER A 6 -3.11 -0.47 13.42
C SER A 6 -2.61 0.19 12.14
N GLN A 7 -2.11 1.44 12.23
CA GLN A 7 -1.53 2.13 11.07
C GLN A 7 -0.22 1.50 10.62
N LEU A 8 0.64 1.11 11.57
CA LEU A 8 1.90 0.44 11.27
C LEU A 8 1.68 -0.93 10.61
N LYS A 9 0.73 -1.71 11.14
CA LYS A 9 0.31 -2.99 10.53
C LYS A 9 -0.16 -2.78 9.10
N MET A 10 -1.00 -1.77 8.88
CA MET A 10 -1.47 -1.44 7.54
C MET A 10 -0.31 -1.06 6.62
N LEU A 11 0.63 -0.21 7.07
CA LEU A 11 1.81 0.15 6.28
C LEU A 11 2.60 -1.08 5.83
N PHE A 12 2.84 -2.04 6.72
CA PHE A 12 3.51 -3.29 6.35
C PHE A 12 2.72 -4.13 5.35
N VAL A 13 1.39 -4.16 5.43
CA VAL A 13 0.54 -4.82 4.41
C VAL A 13 0.70 -4.14 3.05
N LEU A 14 0.72 -2.81 3.01
CA LEU A 14 0.86 -2.05 1.76
C LEU A 14 2.26 -2.21 1.14
N CYS A 15 3.31 -2.35 1.97
CA CYS A 15 4.69 -2.59 1.55
C CYS A 15 5.01 -4.06 1.21
N HIS A 16 4.01 -4.88 0.86
CA HIS A 16 4.25 -6.26 0.46
C HIS A 16 5.11 -6.34 -0.81
N PRO A 17 6.14 -7.20 -0.88
CA PRO A 17 7.08 -7.26 -2.02
C PRO A 17 6.41 -7.65 -3.34
N ALA A 18 5.25 -8.29 -3.28
CA ALA A 18 4.43 -8.59 -4.46
C ALA A 18 3.87 -7.31 -5.14
N ILE A 19 3.87 -6.17 -4.46
CA ILE A 19 3.36 -4.88 -4.94
C ILE A 19 4.54 -3.99 -5.37
N PRO A 20 4.56 -3.46 -6.60
CA PRO A 20 5.63 -2.57 -7.05
C PRO A 20 5.72 -1.29 -6.20
N PRO A 21 6.92 -0.73 -5.96
CA PRO A 21 7.11 0.43 -5.06
C PRO A 21 6.18 1.63 -5.34
N GLU A 22 6.05 2.04 -6.60
CA GLU A 22 5.13 3.13 -6.98
C GLU A 22 3.68 2.86 -6.55
N THR A 23 3.27 1.60 -6.60
CA THR A 23 1.92 1.18 -6.22
C THR A 23 1.75 1.14 -4.70
N GLN A 24 2.81 0.79 -3.96
CA GLN A 24 2.83 0.89 -2.50
C GLN A 24 2.65 2.35 -2.04
N ILE A 25 3.33 3.29 -2.71
CA ILE A 25 3.18 4.73 -2.46
C ILE A 25 1.74 5.18 -2.72
N GLY A 26 1.16 4.82 -3.88
CA GLY A 26 -0.22 5.18 -4.21
C GLY A 26 -1.26 4.62 -3.22
N LEU A 27 -1.07 3.38 -2.75
CA LEU A 27 -1.91 2.79 -1.71
C LEU A 27 -1.77 3.53 -0.38
N SER A 28 -0.55 3.90 0.00
CA SER A 28 -0.26 4.61 1.25
C SER A 28 -0.93 5.99 1.25
N LEU A 29 -0.80 6.74 0.15
CA LEU A 29 -1.48 8.03 -0.01
C LEU A 29 -3.01 7.88 0.13
N ARG A 30 -3.60 6.85 -0.47
CA ARG A 30 -5.05 6.61 -0.43
C ARG A 30 -5.56 6.17 0.94
N ILE A 31 -4.86 5.23 1.58
CA ILE A 31 -5.38 4.50 2.75
C ILE A 31 -4.90 5.11 4.06
N LEU A 32 -3.64 5.53 4.12
CA LEU A 32 -3.03 6.08 5.34
C LEU A 32 -3.13 7.60 5.39
N CYS A 33 -2.93 8.27 4.25
CA CYS A 33 -2.90 9.73 4.19
C CYS A 33 -4.25 10.36 3.80
N GLY A 34 -5.22 9.56 3.32
CA GLY A 34 -6.59 10.02 3.03
C GLY A 34 -6.77 10.74 1.68
N PHE A 35 -5.81 10.67 0.77
CA PHE A 35 -5.83 11.40 -0.50
C PHE A 35 -6.92 10.86 -1.46
N GLY A 36 -7.54 11.76 -2.21
CA GLY A 36 -8.42 11.49 -3.33
C GLY A 36 -7.69 10.88 -4.53
N ILE A 37 -8.45 10.24 -5.44
CA ILE A 37 -7.87 9.71 -6.69
C ILE A 37 -7.28 10.85 -7.55
N ASP A 38 -7.91 12.02 -7.52
CA ASP A 38 -7.50 13.20 -8.27
C ASP A 38 -6.16 13.72 -7.79
N GLU A 39 -6.02 13.92 -6.48
CA GLU A 39 -4.77 14.37 -5.84
C GLU A 39 -3.62 13.39 -6.07
N ILE A 40 -3.92 12.08 -6.06
CA ILE A 40 -2.92 11.04 -6.37
C ILE A 40 -2.55 11.08 -7.86
N ALA A 41 -3.52 11.25 -8.76
CA ALA A 41 -3.26 11.35 -10.19
C ALA A 41 -2.33 12.53 -10.50
N ASP A 42 -2.56 13.67 -9.86
CA ASP A 42 -1.69 14.85 -9.94
C ASP A 42 -0.29 14.57 -9.39
N ALA A 43 -0.18 13.93 -8.22
CA ALA A 43 1.10 13.56 -7.61
C ALA A 43 1.95 12.61 -8.49
N PHE A 44 1.29 11.74 -9.26
CA PHE A 44 1.93 10.80 -10.19
C PHE A 44 2.01 11.32 -11.63
N LEU A 45 1.57 12.55 -11.91
CA LEU A 45 1.53 13.14 -13.25
C LEU A 45 0.87 12.22 -14.29
N THR A 46 -0.24 11.58 -13.92
CA THR A 46 -0.98 10.63 -14.75
C THR A 46 -2.48 10.86 -14.65
N ASN A 47 -3.29 10.16 -15.45
CA ASN A 47 -4.73 10.27 -15.37
C ASN A 47 -5.36 9.43 -14.24
N LYS A 48 -6.58 9.82 -13.83
CA LYS A 48 -7.38 9.18 -12.78
C LYS A 48 -7.69 7.70 -13.06
N GLU A 49 -7.88 7.34 -14.32
CA GLU A 49 -8.20 5.96 -14.71
C GLU A 49 -7.01 5.03 -14.47
N THR A 50 -5.80 5.48 -14.79
CA THR A 50 -4.54 4.77 -14.51
C THR A 50 -4.38 4.55 -13.01
N ILE A 51 -4.60 5.58 -12.17
CA ILE A 51 -4.53 5.45 -10.71
C ILE A 51 -5.60 4.48 -10.20
N ASN A 52 -6.85 4.61 -10.64
CA ASN A 52 -7.91 3.68 -10.25
C ASN A 52 -7.56 2.23 -10.57
N LYS A 53 -7.16 1.94 -11.82
CA LYS A 53 -6.74 0.60 -12.25
C LYS A 53 -5.56 0.07 -11.43
N ARG A 54 -4.55 0.92 -11.20
CA ARG A 54 -3.37 0.59 -10.39
C ARG A 54 -3.78 0.18 -8.98
N LEU A 55 -4.59 0.99 -8.29
CA LEU A 55 -5.02 0.72 -6.91
C LEU A 55 -5.95 -0.49 -6.78
N VAL A 56 -6.83 -0.72 -7.76
CA VAL A 56 -7.71 -1.90 -7.79
C VAL A 56 -6.89 -3.18 -7.91
N ARG A 57 -6.00 -3.25 -8.91
CA ARG A 57 -5.12 -4.40 -9.13
C ARG A 57 -4.24 -4.69 -7.92
N ALA A 58 -3.73 -3.65 -7.26
CA ALA A 58 -2.93 -3.80 -6.06
C ALA A 58 -3.71 -4.44 -4.91
N ARG A 59 -4.95 -3.99 -4.68
CA ARG A 59 -5.82 -4.58 -3.65
C ARG A 59 -6.19 -6.03 -3.97
N GLU A 60 -6.45 -6.35 -5.23
CA GLU A 60 -6.69 -7.73 -5.67
C GLU A 60 -5.46 -8.60 -5.43
N LYS A 61 -4.26 -8.11 -5.76
CA LYS A 61 -3.01 -8.83 -5.53
C LYS A 61 -2.77 -9.08 -4.04
N LEU A 62 -2.96 -8.08 -3.18
CA LEU A 62 -2.85 -8.27 -1.72
C LEU A 62 -3.84 -9.33 -1.19
N ARG A 63 -5.06 -9.39 -1.74
CA ARG A 63 -6.03 -10.45 -1.39
C ARG A 63 -5.57 -11.83 -1.87
N GLN A 64 -5.01 -11.93 -3.08
CA GLN A 64 -4.50 -13.18 -3.64
C GLN A 64 -3.31 -13.74 -2.84
N GLU A 65 -2.44 -12.86 -2.36
CA GLU A 65 -1.30 -13.23 -1.50
C GLU A 65 -1.71 -13.60 -0.06
N ASN A 66 -3.02 -13.51 0.28
CA ASN A 66 -3.56 -13.79 1.62
C ASN A 66 -2.79 -13.08 2.75
N VAL A 67 -2.40 -11.82 2.52
CA VAL A 67 -1.54 -11.09 3.46
C VAL A 67 -2.31 -10.85 4.77
N PRO A 68 -1.84 -11.36 5.92
CA PRO A 68 -2.47 -11.08 7.19
C PRO A 68 -2.36 -9.59 7.54
N VAL A 69 -3.45 -9.01 8.07
CA VAL A 69 -3.45 -7.64 8.59
C VAL A 69 -2.90 -7.64 10.02
N ASP A 70 -1.64 -8.04 10.13
CA ASP A 70 -0.88 -8.05 11.39
C ASP A 70 0.57 -7.66 11.11
N LEU A 71 1.36 -7.48 12.17
CA LEU A 71 2.79 -7.22 12.02
C LEU A 71 3.43 -8.44 11.34
N PRO A 72 4.27 -8.22 10.31
CA PRO A 72 4.99 -9.32 9.70
C PRO A 72 5.92 -9.97 10.72
N PRO A 73 6.19 -11.28 10.61
CA PRO A 73 7.20 -11.93 11.42
C PRO A 73 8.56 -11.27 11.18
N PRO A 74 9.49 -11.27 12.15
CA PRO A 74 10.77 -10.57 12.05
C PRO A 74 11.57 -10.86 10.76
N ALA A 75 11.50 -12.09 10.25
CA ALA A 75 12.15 -12.50 9.01
C ALA A 75 11.62 -11.78 7.76
N ALA A 76 10.34 -11.39 7.73
CA ALA A 76 9.71 -10.72 6.60
C ALA A 76 9.80 -9.18 6.69
N ILE A 77 10.28 -8.63 7.82
CA ILE A 77 10.47 -7.18 7.97
C ILE A 77 11.53 -6.68 6.99
N GLY A 78 12.65 -7.41 6.86
CA GLY A 78 13.77 -7.01 6.01
C GLY A 78 13.34 -6.76 4.57
N GLU A 79 12.62 -7.70 3.97
CA GLU A 79 12.11 -7.59 2.59
C GLU A 79 11.17 -6.40 2.38
N ARG A 80 10.41 -6.01 3.41
CA ARG A 80 9.45 -4.89 3.35
C ARG A 80 10.09 -3.52 3.62
N LEU A 81 11.35 -3.50 4.09
CA LEU A 81 12.11 -2.27 4.34
C LEU A 81 13.12 -1.95 3.23
N GLN A 82 13.35 -2.87 2.28
CA GLN A 82 14.20 -2.59 1.12
C GLN A 82 13.45 -1.62 0.19
N THR A 83 13.98 -0.40 0.06
CA THR A 83 13.47 0.65 -0.84
C THR A 83 14.36 0.75 -2.07
#